data_AF-A0A4Q3S6D0-F1
#
_entry.id   AF-A0A4Q3S6D0-F1
#
_cell.length_a   1.000
_cell.length_b   1.000
_cell.length_c   1.000
_cell.angle_alpha   90.00
_cell.angle_beta   90.00
_cell.angle_gamma   90.00
#
_symmetry.space_group_name_H-M   'P 1'
#
loop_
_entity.id
_entity.type
_entity.pdbx_description
1 polymer ?
#
loop_
_entity_poly.entity_id
_entity_poly.type
_entity_poly.pdbx_seq_one_letter_code
_entity_poly.pdbx_strand_id
1 'polypeptide(L)'
;MRGYNFSKYDPRAEGKTKFEQLLDIFMQLLTYTNGDVSEALNWMNQLDKEYQVTNDEYGMGDFIEDLRDKGYITENPERGSIKITAKTEQGIRKKSLEEIFGKLKKSKQGEHQTFKPGQGDELNPETRPFQFGDTVEQIDFTASIRNAQINHGIESFNMNEDDLAIRESDYKSQTSTVLMIDISHSMILYGEDRITPAKKVAMALSELITTKYPKDTLDIVVFG
;
A
#
# COMPACT_ATOMS: atom_id res chain seq x y z
N MET A 1 21.51 31.02 -12.53
CA MET A 1 20.33 30.27 -12.04
C MET A 1 20.06 29.12 -13.00
N ARG A 2 20.12 27.85 -12.55
CA ARG A 2 19.62 26.73 -13.37
C ARG A 2 18.09 26.76 -13.27
N GLY A 3 17.43 27.20 -14.34
CA GLY A 3 15.97 27.21 -14.45
C GLY A 3 15.41 25.80 -14.68
N TYR A 4 14.12 25.64 -14.42
CA TYR A 4 13.39 24.42 -14.78
C TYR A 4 13.17 24.40 -16.29
N ASN A 5 13.72 23.39 -16.98
CA ASN A 5 13.43 23.12 -18.38
C ASN A 5 12.22 22.20 -18.45
N PHE A 6 11.07 22.75 -18.84
CA PHE A 6 9.91 21.95 -19.21
C PHE A 6 10.10 21.44 -20.64
N SER A 7 10.04 20.13 -20.82
CA SER A 7 10.07 19.48 -22.14
C SER A 7 8.81 18.63 -22.30
N LYS A 8 8.48 18.30 -23.55
CA LYS A 8 7.43 17.32 -23.82
C LYS A 8 7.84 15.99 -23.19
N TYR A 9 6.89 15.31 -22.56
CA TYR A 9 7.09 13.97 -22.01
C TYR A 9 7.63 13.04 -23.12
N ASP A 10 8.79 12.43 -22.90
CA ASP A 10 9.37 11.42 -23.79
C ASP A 10 9.20 10.03 -23.15
N PRO A 11 8.26 9.21 -23.64
CA PRO A 11 8.04 7.85 -23.13
C PRO A 11 9.29 6.95 -23.22
N ARG A 12 10.25 7.30 -24.10
CA ARG A 12 11.49 6.54 -24.31
C ARG A 12 12.60 6.88 -23.31
N ALA A 13 12.46 7.98 -22.55
CA ALA A 13 13.51 8.45 -21.66
C ALA A 13 13.74 7.53 -20.44
N GLU A 14 12.76 6.69 -20.08
CA GLU A 14 12.80 5.82 -18.89
C GLU A 14 13.23 4.36 -19.18
N GLY A 15 13.52 4.01 -20.44
CA GLY A 15 13.92 2.64 -20.80
C GLY A 15 12.81 1.58 -20.67
N LYS A 16 11.56 2.01 -20.49
CA LYS A 16 10.38 1.14 -20.40
C LYS A 16 10.11 0.41 -21.71
N THR A 17 9.73 -0.86 -21.60
CA THR A 17 9.22 -1.66 -22.72
C THR A 17 7.91 -1.05 -23.26
N LYS A 18 7.56 -1.39 -24.50
CA LYS A 18 6.32 -0.88 -25.12
C LYS A 18 5.07 -1.28 -24.34
N PHE A 19 5.04 -2.52 -23.85
CA PHE A 19 4.00 -3.02 -22.96
C PHE A 19 3.87 -2.15 -21.70
N GLU A 20 4.97 -1.82 -21.02
CA GLU A 20 4.92 -1.00 -19.79
C GLU A 20 4.42 0.42 -20.05
N GLN A 21 4.78 1.02 -21.18
CA GLN A 21 4.27 2.33 -21.58
C GLN A 21 2.74 2.31 -21.80
N LEU A 22 2.25 1.30 -22.52
CA LEU A 22 0.81 1.14 -22.78
C LEU A 22 0.04 0.75 -21.51
N LEU A 23 0.64 -0.09 -20.66
CA LEU A 23 0.10 -0.44 -19.35
C LEU A 23 -0.04 0.80 -18.47
N ASP A 24 0.92 1.71 -18.53
CA ASP A 24 0.87 2.94 -17.76
C ASP A 24 -0.33 3.82 -18.13
N ILE A 25 -0.61 3.94 -19.43
CA ILE A 25 -1.78 4.67 -19.96
C ILE A 25 -3.06 3.91 -19.60
N PHE A 26 -3.11 2.60 -19.86
CA PHE A 26 -4.27 1.77 -19.57
C PHE A 26 -4.71 1.86 -18.10
N MET A 27 -3.77 1.80 -17.15
CA MET A 27 -4.05 1.95 -15.73
C MET A 27 -4.63 3.33 -15.37
N GLN A 28 -4.20 4.39 -16.06
CA GLN A 28 -4.80 5.71 -15.87
C GLN A 28 -6.23 5.73 -16.43
N LEU A 29 -6.44 5.20 -17.63
CA LEU A 29 -7.76 5.15 -18.26
C LEU A 29 -8.76 4.35 -17.44
N LEU A 30 -8.35 3.22 -16.84
CA LEU A 30 -9.21 2.45 -15.94
C LEU A 30 -9.70 3.27 -14.74
N THR A 31 -8.95 4.28 -14.29
CA THR A 31 -9.42 5.18 -13.22
C THR A 31 -10.55 6.09 -13.72
N TYR A 32 -10.49 6.53 -14.98
CA TYR A 32 -11.51 7.38 -15.60
C TYR A 32 -12.74 6.58 -16.03
N THR A 33 -12.58 5.34 -16.49
CA THR A 33 -13.66 4.45 -16.93
C THR A 33 -14.24 3.60 -15.79
N ASN A 34 -13.90 3.89 -14.54
CA ASN A 34 -14.38 3.15 -13.36
C ASN A 34 -14.12 1.64 -13.42
N GLY A 35 -12.97 1.24 -13.99
CA GLY A 35 -12.59 -0.16 -14.14
C GLY A 35 -13.21 -0.87 -15.35
N ASP A 36 -13.96 -0.17 -16.21
CA ASP A 36 -14.46 -0.74 -17.46
C ASP A 36 -13.28 -0.93 -18.44
N VAL A 37 -12.91 -2.19 -18.65
CA VAL A 37 -11.81 -2.59 -19.53
C VAL A 37 -12.16 -2.31 -20.99
N SER A 38 -13.40 -2.56 -21.40
CA SER A 38 -13.82 -2.39 -22.80
C SER A 38 -13.78 -0.91 -23.18
N GLU A 39 -14.28 -0.04 -22.31
CA GLU A 39 -14.20 1.41 -22.51
C GLU A 39 -12.76 1.91 -22.52
N ALA A 40 -11.93 1.45 -21.58
CA ALA A 40 -10.52 1.83 -21.51
C ALA A 40 -9.75 1.41 -22.77
N LEU A 41 -9.97 0.19 -23.29
CA LEU A 41 -9.35 -0.28 -24.54
C LEU A 41 -9.86 0.49 -25.76
N ASN A 42 -11.14 0.88 -25.78
CA ASN A 42 -11.67 1.76 -26.83
C ASN A 42 -10.97 3.12 -26.84
N TRP A 43 -10.74 3.71 -25.67
CA TRP A 43 -10.01 4.98 -25.56
C TRP A 43 -8.53 4.81 -25.92
N MET A 44 -7.89 3.69 -25.55
CA MET A 44 -6.54 3.35 -26.01
C MET A 44 -6.44 3.32 -27.54
N ASN A 45 -7.42 2.71 -28.22
CA ASN A 45 -7.46 2.69 -29.69
C ASN A 45 -7.64 4.09 -30.30
N GLN A 46 -8.38 4.99 -29.64
CA GLN A 46 -8.50 6.37 -30.10
C GLN A 46 -7.20 7.13 -29.93
N LEU A 47 -6.54 6.98 -28.78
CA LEU A 47 -5.21 7.55 -28.52
C LEU A 47 -4.17 7.03 -29.50
N ASP A 48 -4.23 5.75 -29.85
CA ASP A 48 -3.32 5.17 -30.83
C ASP A 48 -3.51 5.73 -32.24
N LYS A 49 -4.75 5.96 -32.67
CA LYS A 49 -5.02 6.61 -33.96
C LYS A 49 -4.49 8.04 -34.04
N GLU A 50 -4.54 8.78 -32.93
CA GLU A 50 -4.13 10.20 -32.89
C GLU A 50 -2.64 10.37 -32.64
N TYR A 51 -2.06 9.58 -31.74
CA TYR A 51 -0.70 9.76 -31.24
C TYR A 51 0.27 8.65 -31.67
N GLN A 52 -0.20 7.61 -32.37
CA GLN A 52 0.60 6.46 -32.80
C GLN A 52 1.38 5.87 -31.62
N VAL A 53 0.65 5.53 -30.54
CA VAL A 53 1.27 5.03 -29.31
C VAL A 53 1.78 3.61 -29.45
N THR A 54 1.34 2.85 -30.46
CA THR A 54 1.85 1.54 -30.88
C THR A 54 2.91 1.67 -32.01
N ASN A 55 3.42 0.56 -32.53
CA ASN A 55 4.29 0.54 -33.72
C ASN A 55 4.11 -0.78 -34.49
N ASP A 56 4.81 -0.93 -35.62
CA ASP A 56 4.74 -2.13 -36.47
C ASP A 56 5.19 -3.42 -35.76
N GLU A 57 6.00 -3.30 -34.70
CA GLU A 57 6.52 -4.43 -33.92
C GLU A 57 5.61 -4.82 -32.75
N TYR A 58 4.75 -3.92 -32.29
CA TYR A 58 3.93 -4.09 -31.09
C TYR A 58 2.65 -3.25 -31.18
N GLY A 59 1.56 -3.93 -31.54
CA GLY A 59 0.23 -3.36 -31.72
C GLY A 59 -0.69 -3.50 -30.51
N MET A 60 -1.92 -3.02 -30.67
CA MET A 60 -2.95 -3.14 -29.61
C MET A 60 -3.37 -4.59 -29.38
N GLY A 61 -3.33 -5.44 -30.41
CA GLY A 61 -3.60 -6.88 -30.29
C GLY A 61 -2.59 -7.56 -29.35
N ASP A 62 -1.31 -7.33 -29.59
CA ASP A 62 -0.21 -7.83 -28.75
C ASP A 62 -0.35 -7.34 -27.30
N PHE A 63 -0.77 -6.08 -27.11
CA PHE A 63 -1.03 -5.52 -25.78
C PHE A 63 -2.16 -6.25 -25.04
N ILE A 64 -3.27 -6.53 -25.71
CA ILE A 64 -4.42 -7.22 -25.11
C ILE A 64 -4.07 -8.67 -24.76
N GLU A 65 -3.32 -9.35 -25.63
CA GLU A 65 -2.81 -10.70 -25.35
C GLU A 65 -1.86 -10.70 -24.15
N ASP A 66 -0.89 -9.78 -24.12
CA ASP A 66 0.02 -9.61 -22.99
C ASP A 66 -0.72 -9.29 -21.67
N LEU A 67 -1.79 -8.47 -21.71
CA LEU A 67 -2.60 -8.18 -20.54
C LEU A 67 -3.26 -9.45 -19.99
N ARG A 68 -3.71 -10.36 -20.88
CA ARG A 68 -4.31 -11.64 -20.49
C ARG A 68 -3.23 -12.58 -19.95
N ASP A 69 -2.13 -12.77 -20.67
CA ASP A 69 -1.06 -13.69 -20.34
C ASP A 69 -0.35 -13.31 -19.03
N LYS A 70 -0.15 -12.00 -18.81
CA LYS A 70 0.43 -11.48 -17.56
C LYS A 70 -0.61 -11.33 -16.45
N GLY A 71 -1.86 -11.72 -16.67
CA GLY A 71 -2.93 -11.78 -15.66
C GLY A 71 -3.45 -10.44 -15.17
N TYR A 72 -3.41 -9.39 -16.00
CA TYR A 72 -4.02 -8.08 -15.70
C TYR A 72 -5.52 -8.05 -15.99
N ILE A 73 -5.96 -8.80 -17.00
CA ILE A 73 -7.37 -8.94 -17.35
C ILE A 73 -7.76 -10.43 -17.38
N THR A 74 -9.02 -10.70 -17.13
CA THR A 74 -9.61 -12.03 -17.26
C THR A 74 -10.91 -11.94 -18.04
N GLU A 75 -11.26 -13.00 -18.73
CA GLU A 75 -12.48 -13.08 -19.53
C GLU A 75 -13.48 -13.98 -18.81
N ASN A 76 -14.69 -13.48 -18.58
CA ASN A 76 -15.76 -14.30 -18.03
C ASN A 76 -16.33 -15.20 -19.13
N PRO A 77 -16.18 -16.55 -19.04
CA PRO A 77 -16.57 -17.47 -20.09
C PRO A 77 -18.08 -17.47 -20.38
N GLU A 78 -18.91 -17.12 -19.39
CA GLU A 78 -20.37 -17.19 -19.50
C GLU A 78 -21.00 -15.94 -20.13
N ARG A 79 -20.31 -14.80 -20.06
CA ARG A 79 -20.83 -13.50 -20.52
C ARG A 79 -19.99 -12.84 -21.59
N GLY A 80 -18.82 -13.41 -21.94
CA GLY A 80 -17.86 -12.79 -22.85
C GLY A 80 -17.38 -11.42 -22.38
N SER A 81 -17.47 -11.14 -21.07
CA SER A 81 -17.09 -9.84 -20.50
C SER A 81 -15.68 -9.90 -19.96
N ILE A 82 -14.83 -8.97 -20.41
CA ILE A 82 -13.48 -8.78 -19.91
C ILE A 82 -13.55 -7.95 -18.63
N LYS A 83 -12.83 -8.39 -17.59
CA LYS A 83 -12.75 -7.71 -16.30
C LYS A 83 -11.29 -7.58 -15.86
N ILE A 84 -11.00 -6.55 -15.08
CA ILE A 84 -9.72 -6.43 -14.39
C ILE A 84 -9.57 -7.52 -13.33
N THR A 85 -8.33 -7.94 -13.09
CA THR A 85 -8.01 -8.87 -12.01
C THR A 85 -7.68 -8.13 -10.72
N ALA A 86 -7.64 -8.83 -9.58
CA ALA A 86 -7.19 -8.27 -8.30
C ALA A 86 -5.75 -7.71 -8.38
N LYS A 87 -4.90 -8.27 -9.25
CA LYS A 87 -3.56 -7.77 -9.54
C LYS A 87 -3.63 -6.35 -10.13
N THR A 88 -4.53 -6.14 -11.09
CA THR A 88 -4.75 -4.83 -11.71
C THR A 88 -5.34 -3.84 -10.72
N GLU A 89 -6.35 -4.23 -9.94
CA GLU A 89 -6.91 -3.37 -8.88
C GLU A 89 -5.83 -2.92 -7.89
N GLN A 90 -5.00 -3.84 -7.40
CA GLN A 90 -3.88 -3.49 -6.53
C GLN A 90 -2.85 -2.60 -7.24
N GLY A 91 -2.56 -2.87 -8.51
CA GLY A 91 -1.67 -2.05 -9.33
C GLY A 91 -2.12 -0.59 -9.43
N ILE A 92 -3.42 -0.36 -9.68
CA ILE A 92 -4.01 0.99 -9.74
C ILE A 92 -3.86 1.70 -8.39
N ARG A 93 -4.12 1.00 -7.27
CA ARG A 93 -3.98 1.60 -5.94
C ARG A 93 -2.53 1.96 -5.61
N LYS A 94 -1.57 1.07 -5.89
CA LYS A 94 -0.13 1.34 -5.72
C LYS A 94 0.34 2.52 -6.56
N LYS A 95 -0.06 2.56 -7.83
CA LYS A 95 0.28 3.66 -8.72
C LYS A 95 -0.31 4.99 -8.24
N SER A 96 -1.54 4.96 -7.72
CA SER A 96 -2.17 6.13 -7.11
C SER A 96 -1.40 6.59 -5.86
N LEU A 97 -0.95 5.66 -5.01
CA LEU A 97 -0.12 5.95 -3.86
C LEU A 97 1.21 6.61 -4.28
N GLU A 98 1.91 6.04 -5.26
CA GLU A 98 3.16 6.60 -5.78
C GLU A 98 2.96 7.97 -6.42
N GLU A 99 1.86 8.18 -7.15
CA GLU A 99 1.57 9.47 -7.78
C GLU A 99 1.30 10.58 -6.74
N ILE A 100 0.53 10.26 -5.70
CA ILE A 100 0.18 11.20 -4.62
C ILE A 100 1.38 11.45 -3.71
N PHE A 101 2.07 10.40 -3.24
CA PHE A 101 3.13 10.52 -2.24
C PHE A 101 4.52 10.71 -2.85
N GLY A 102 4.79 10.26 -4.08
CA GLY A 102 6.05 10.49 -4.78
C GLY A 102 6.29 11.96 -5.14
N LYS A 103 5.22 12.76 -5.23
CA LYS A 103 5.29 14.22 -5.45
C LYS A 103 5.35 15.03 -4.16
N LEU A 104 5.18 14.42 -2.99
CA LEU A 104 5.27 15.12 -1.72
C LEU A 104 6.73 15.49 -1.44
N LYS A 105 7.01 16.80 -1.39
CA LYS A 105 8.29 17.29 -0.84
C LYS A 105 8.43 16.72 0.57
N LYS A 106 9.62 16.20 0.93
CA LYS A 106 9.96 15.78 2.30
C LYS A 106 9.49 16.85 3.30
N SER A 107 8.34 16.62 3.93
CA SER A 107 7.93 17.35 5.13
C SER A 107 8.49 16.61 6.35
N LYS A 108 8.51 17.30 7.49
CA LYS A 108 9.13 16.81 8.73
C LYS A 108 8.56 15.45 9.11
N GLN A 109 9.46 14.52 9.44
CA GLN A 109 9.18 13.17 9.92
C GLN A 109 8.27 13.25 11.16
N GLY A 110 7.02 12.84 11.00
CA GLY A 110 6.09 12.62 12.11
C GLY A 110 6.01 11.12 12.37
N GLU A 111 6.66 10.65 13.42
CA GLU A 111 6.53 9.27 13.84
C GLU A 111 5.48 9.19 14.94
N HIS A 112 4.32 8.60 14.62
CA HIS A 112 3.41 8.11 15.64
C HIS A 112 3.96 6.78 16.20
N GLN A 113 5.14 6.83 16.82
CA GLN A 113 5.60 5.73 17.67
C GLN A 113 5.09 5.99 19.09
N THR A 114 4.09 5.23 19.52
CA THR A 114 3.76 5.12 20.94
C THR A 114 4.78 4.20 21.60
N PHE A 115 5.87 4.77 22.14
CA PHE A 115 6.74 4.08 23.10
C PHE A 115 6.05 4.01 24.47
N LYS A 116 5.03 3.15 24.57
CA LYS A 116 4.47 2.77 25.87
C LYS A 116 4.59 1.26 26.03
N PRO A 117 5.50 0.75 26.88
CA PRO A 117 5.43 -0.65 27.32
C PRO A 117 4.07 -0.86 28.01
N GLY A 118 3.40 -1.98 27.70
CA GLY A 118 2.05 -2.26 28.20
C GLY A 118 1.58 -3.66 27.83
N GLN A 119 0.36 -4.04 28.22
CA GLN A 119 -0.26 -5.32 27.86
C GLN A 119 -0.53 -5.37 26.34
N GLY A 120 0.47 -5.76 25.57
CA GLY A 120 0.39 -6.06 24.14
C GLY A 120 0.56 -7.55 23.86
N ASP A 121 0.13 -7.97 22.67
CA ASP A 121 0.11 -9.38 22.23
C ASP A 121 1.42 -9.80 21.52
N GLU A 122 2.34 -8.86 21.28
CA GLU A 122 3.63 -9.12 20.64
C GLU A 122 4.77 -9.03 21.66
N LEU A 123 5.49 -10.14 21.84
CA LEU A 123 6.66 -10.24 22.69
C LEU A 123 7.80 -9.40 22.11
N ASN A 124 8.29 -8.44 22.88
CA ASN A 124 9.48 -7.68 22.57
C ASN A 124 10.72 -8.57 22.87
N PRO A 125 11.75 -8.60 22.00
CA PRO A 125 13.00 -9.30 22.28
C PRO A 125 13.82 -8.68 23.43
N GLU A 126 13.52 -7.45 23.84
CA GLU A 126 14.16 -6.80 24.98
C GLU A 126 13.60 -7.35 26.30
N THR A 127 14.51 -7.55 27.25
CA THR A 127 14.20 -7.98 28.61
C THR A 127 14.59 -6.93 29.61
N ARG A 128 13.78 -6.74 30.65
CA ARG A 128 14.10 -5.89 31.80
C ARG A 128 14.11 -6.68 33.11
N PRO A 129 14.70 -6.14 34.20
CA PRO A 129 14.58 -6.75 35.52
C PRO A 129 13.12 -6.83 36.00
N PHE A 130 12.83 -7.86 36.78
CA PHE A 130 11.54 -8.02 37.46
C PHE A 130 11.22 -6.83 38.36
N GLN A 131 9.94 -6.46 38.39
CA GLN A 131 9.38 -5.49 39.32
C GLN A 131 8.11 -6.06 39.93
N PHE A 132 7.85 -5.68 41.19
CA PHE A 132 6.64 -6.08 41.87
C PHE A 132 5.39 -5.69 41.08
N GLY A 133 4.58 -6.68 40.69
CA GLY A 133 3.39 -6.53 39.86
C GLY A 133 3.46 -7.22 38.50
N ASP A 134 4.64 -7.66 38.07
CA ASP A 134 4.82 -8.45 36.84
C ASP A 134 4.22 -9.85 36.98
N THR A 135 3.61 -10.37 35.91
CA THR A 135 3.01 -11.70 35.93
C THR A 135 4.03 -12.78 35.61
N VAL A 136 3.81 -13.99 36.14
CA VAL A 136 4.69 -15.16 35.90
C VAL A 136 4.79 -15.50 34.40
N GLU A 137 3.74 -15.21 33.63
CA GLU A 137 3.67 -15.44 32.19
C GLU A 137 4.65 -14.57 31.39
N GLN A 138 5.09 -13.44 31.96
CA GLN A 138 6.04 -12.52 31.31
C GLN A 138 7.51 -12.88 31.61
N ILE A 139 7.77 -13.85 32.48
CA ILE A 139 9.13 -14.25 32.87
C ILE A 139 9.82 -14.98 31.71
N ASP A 140 10.96 -14.46 31.26
CA ASP A 140 11.89 -15.22 30.43
C ASP A 140 12.72 -16.15 31.31
N PHE A 141 12.26 -17.39 31.49
CA PHE A 141 12.99 -18.37 32.28
C PHE A 141 14.39 -18.67 31.72
N THR A 142 14.61 -18.54 30.41
CA THR A 142 15.92 -18.82 29.81
C THR A 142 16.93 -17.74 30.20
N ALA A 143 16.53 -16.48 30.06
CA ALA A 143 17.34 -15.34 30.49
C ALA A 143 17.52 -15.35 32.01
N SER A 144 16.46 -15.68 32.76
CA SER A 144 16.51 -15.73 34.23
C SER A 144 17.46 -16.82 34.74
N ILE A 145 17.40 -18.04 34.19
CA ILE A 145 18.32 -19.13 34.54
C ILE A 145 19.77 -18.75 34.20
N ARG A 146 19.98 -18.09 33.05
CA ARG A 146 21.30 -17.59 32.67
C ARG A 146 21.82 -16.56 33.67
N ASN A 147 20.98 -15.61 34.11
CA ASN A 147 21.35 -14.60 35.11
C ASN A 147 21.68 -15.26 36.45
N ALA A 148 20.85 -16.19 36.91
CA ALA A 148 21.07 -16.94 38.14
C ALA A 148 22.41 -17.70 38.13
N GLN A 149 22.78 -18.34 37.02
CA GLN A 149 24.08 -19.01 36.88
C GLN A 149 25.25 -18.03 36.89
N ILE A 150 25.08 -16.84 36.29
CA ILE A 150 26.11 -15.79 36.30
C ILE A 150 26.32 -15.25 37.72
N ASN A 151 25.23 -15.03 38.46
CA ASN A 151 25.26 -14.39 39.78
C ASN A 151 25.60 -15.36 40.92
N HIS A 152 25.19 -16.63 40.81
CA HIS A 152 25.28 -17.61 41.90
C HIS A 152 26.15 -18.83 41.57
N GLY A 153 26.67 -18.94 40.35
CA GLY A 153 27.52 -20.05 39.92
C GLY A 153 26.76 -21.31 39.50
N ILE A 154 27.51 -22.34 39.11
CA ILE A 154 26.96 -23.56 38.47
C ILE A 154 26.82 -24.72 39.45
N GLU A 155 27.54 -24.70 40.58
CA GLU A 155 27.63 -25.84 41.50
C GLU A 155 26.34 -26.10 42.29
N SER A 156 25.61 -25.05 42.64
CA SER A 156 24.30 -25.14 43.30
C SER A 156 23.35 -24.13 42.68
N PHE A 157 22.30 -24.60 42.00
CA PHE A 157 21.32 -23.71 41.40
C PHE A 157 20.54 -22.97 42.50
N ASN A 158 20.73 -21.65 42.55
CA ASN A 158 19.95 -20.73 43.35
C ASN A 158 19.46 -19.61 42.43
N MET A 159 18.21 -19.18 42.58
CA MET A 159 17.59 -18.14 41.78
C MET A 159 16.82 -17.21 42.71
N ASN A 160 17.16 -15.93 42.67
CA ASN A 160 16.51 -14.87 43.43
C ASN A 160 15.67 -13.98 42.51
N GLU A 161 14.87 -13.10 43.12
CA GLU A 161 14.06 -12.12 42.39
C GLU A 161 14.90 -11.23 41.46
N ASP A 162 16.11 -10.88 41.86
CA ASP A 162 17.06 -10.08 41.07
C ASP A 162 17.56 -10.78 39.80
N ASP A 163 17.42 -12.11 39.71
CA ASP A 163 17.79 -12.88 38.52
C ASP A 163 16.68 -12.90 37.48
N LEU A 164 15.44 -12.59 37.88
CA LEU A 164 14.28 -12.68 37.02
C LEU A 164 14.30 -11.61 35.93
N ALA A 165 14.26 -12.08 34.69
CA ALA A 165 14.14 -11.26 33.49
C ALA A 165 12.70 -11.32 32.96
N ILE A 166 12.13 -10.15 32.72
CA ILE A 166 10.78 -9.96 32.19
C ILE A 166 10.87 -9.59 30.72
N ARG A 167 10.12 -10.29 29.87
CA ARG A 167 9.89 -9.88 28.48
C ARG A 167 8.88 -8.75 28.46
N GLU A 168 9.24 -7.64 27.83
CA GLU A 168 8.26 -6.60 27.57
C GLU A 168 7.34 -7.03 26.42
N SER A 169 6.13 -6.48 26.38
CA SER A 169 5.30 -6.54 25.19
C SER A 169 5.02 -5.16 24.65
N ASP A 170 5.01 -5.07 23.33
CA ASP A 170 4.77 -3.81 22.64
C ASP A 170 3.26 -3.57 22.57
N TYR A 171 2.81 -2.44 23.12
CA TYR A 171 1.44 -2.00 22.95
C TYR A 171 1.27 -1.33 21.58
N LYS A 172 0.55 -2.00 20.67
CA LYS A 172 0.13 -1.42 19.38
C LYS A 172 -1.37 -1.11 19.42
N SER A 173 -1.72 0.18 19.35
CA SER A 173 -3.10 0.60 19.17
C SER A 173 -3.58 0.27 17.76
N GLN A 174 -4.75 -0.36 17.65
CA GLN A 174 -5.47 -0.50 16.39
C GLN A 174 -6.22 0.81 16.08
N THR A 175 -6.22 1.22 14.82
CA THR A 175 -6.99 2.38 14.35
C THR A 175 -8.12 1.95 13.41
N SER A 176 -9.29 2.55 13.60
CA SER A 176 -10.42 2.44 12.66
C SER A 176 -10.59 3.74 11.90
N THR A 177 -10.42 3.68 10.59
CA THR A 177 -10.50 4.86 9.69
C THR A 177 -11.77 4.79 8.86
N VAL A 178 -12.57 5.88 8.86
CA VAL A 178 -13.71 6.03 7.96
C VAL A 178 -13.37 7.10 6.92
N LEU A 179 -13.37 6.72 5.64
CA LEU A 179 -13.18 7.62 4.51
C LEU A 179 -14.54 7.97 3.89
N MET A 180 -14.90 9.24 3.92
CA MET A 180 -16.15 9.74 3.33
C MET A 180 -15.88 10.39 1.97
N ILE A 181 -16.59 9.97 0.93
CA ILE A 181 -16.43 10.47 -0.45
C ILE A 181 -17.73 11.13 -0.91
N ASP A 182 -17.66 12.42 -1.22
CA ASP A 182 -18.75 13.18 -1.83
C ASP A 182 -18.91 12.79 -3.32
N ILE A 183 -20.12 12.41 -3.72
CA ILE A 183 -20.50 12.09 -5.11
C ILE A 183 -21.60 13.02 -5.66
N SER A 184 -21.85 14.15 -4.97
CA SER A 184 -22.87 15.13 -5.34
C SER A 184 -22.58 15.79 -6.69
N HIS A 185 -23.59 16.48 -7.24
CA HIS A 185 -23.47 17.18 -8.52
C HIS A 185 -22.27 18.15 -8.57
N SER A 186 -21.90 18.77 -7.44
CA SER A 186 -20.77 19.70 -7.37
C SER A 186 -19.40 19.06 -7.65
N MET A 187 -19.30 17.74 -7.49
CA MET A 187 -18.08 16.97 -7.73
C MET A 187 -17.86 16.65 -9.22
N ILE A 188 -18.92 16.73 -10.03
CA ILE A 188 -18.93 16.36 -11.45
C ILE A 188 -19.14 17.60 -12.35
N LEU A 189 -19.95 18.56 -11.92
CA LEU A 189 -20.44 19.66 -12.76
C LEU A 189 -19.92 21.03 -12.31
N TYR A 190 -18.66 21.38 -12.60
CA TYR A 190 -18.17 22.77 -12.60
C TYR A 190 -16.93 22.99 -13.49
N GLY A 191 -16.81 22.27 -14.61
CA GLY A 191 -15.70 22.41 -15.56
C GLY A 191 -14.35 21.85 -15.08
N GLU A 192 -14.27 21.39 -13.83
CA GLU A 192 -13.13 20.69 -13.25
C GLU A 192 -13.58 19.31 -12.74
N ASP A 193 -12.90 18.25 -13.16
CA ASP A 193 -13.12 16.89 -12.67
C ASP A 193 -12.53 16.74 -11.26
N ARG A 194 -13.39 16.89 -10.23
CA ARG A 194 -13.00 16.78 -8.82
C ARG A 194 -13.16 15.37 -8.27
N ILE A 195 -13.99 14.56 -8.90
CA ILE A 195 -14.26 13.18 -8.48
C ILE A 195 -13.07 12.26 -8.77
N THR A 196 -12.38 12.41 -9.90
CA THR A 196 -11.23 11.56 -10.23
C THR A 196 -10.06 11.77 -9.27
N PRO A 197 -9.63 13.01 -8.94
CA PRO A 197 -8.65 13.24 -7.88
C PRO A 197 -9.06 12.64 -6.53
N ALA A 198 -10.33 12.78 -6.13
CA ALA A 198 -10.82 12.21 -4.89
C ALA A 198 -10.71 10.66 -4.87
N LYS A 199 -11.09 9.99 -5.97
CA LYS A 199 -10.91 8.53 -6.13
C LYS A 199 -9.45 8.13 -6.03
N LYS A 200 -8.53 8.86 -6.68
CA LYS A 200 -7.08 8.58 -6.60
C LYS A 200 -6.57 8.68 -5.17
N VAL A 201 -6.95 9.73 -4.43
CA VAL A 201 -6.56 9.90 -3.02
C VAL A 201 -7.13 8.76 -2.17
N ALA A 202 -8.40 8.37 -2.40
CA ALA A 202 -9.03 7.26 -1.69
C ALA A 202 -8.29 5.93 -1.93
N MET A 203 -7.96 5.63 -3.19
CA MET A 203 -7.20 4.44 -3.58
C MET A 203 -5.79 4.44 -2.97
N ALA A 204 -5.11 5.59 -3.00
CA ALA A 204 -3.80 5.76 -2.38
C ALA A 204 -3.84 5.51 -0.87
N LEU A 205 -4.81 6.11 -0.16
CA LEU A 205 -4.96 5.95 1.28
C LEU A 205 -5.29 4.49 1.64
N SER A 206 -6.15 3.84 0.84
CA SER A 206 -6.47 2.43 1.02
C SER A 206 -5.24 1.54 0.89
N GLU A 207 -4.40 1.74 -0.13
CA GLU A 207 -3.15 0.99 -0.25
C GLU A 207 -2.20 1.28 0.92
N LEU A 208 -2.07 2.54 1.33
CA LEU A 208 -1.20 2.92 2.45
C LEU A 208 -1.59 2.20 3.74
N ILE A 209 -2.87 2.24 4.10
CA ILE A 209 -3.38 1.64 5.33
C ILE A 209 -3.24 0.13 5.27
N THR A 210 -3.74 -0.50 4.22
CA THR A 210 -3.75 -1.98 4.10
C THR A 210 -2.34 -2.59 4.01
N THR A 211 -1.36 -1.86 3.47
CA THR A 211 0.03 -2.35 3.36
C THR A 211 0.87 -2.03 4.60
N LYS A 212 0.77 -0.81 5.16
CA LYS A 212 1.59 -0.36 6.28
C LYS A 212 1.01 -0.76 7.64
N TYR A 213 -0.31 -0.82 7.74
CA TYR A 213 -1.06 -1.08 8.97
C TYR A 213 -2.09 -2.21 8.74
N PRO A 214 -1.64 -3.46 8.49
CA PRO A 214 -2.54 -4.56 8.10
C PRO A 214 -3.54 -4.99 9.18
N LYS A 215 -3.34 -4.55 10.43
CA LYS A 215 -4.25 -4.77 11.56
C LYS A 215 -5.28 -3.64 11.75
N ASP A 216 -5.17 -2.54 11.01
CA ASP A 216 -6.12 -1.42 11.06
C ASP A 216 -7.32 -1.67 10.15
N THR A 217 -8.45 -1.02 10.44
CA THR A 217 -9.67 -1.11 9.62
C THR A 217 -9.88 0.16 8.80
N LEU A 218 -10.39 -0.01 7.58
CA LEU A 218 -10.77 1.08 6.68
C LEU A 218 -12.18 0.83 6.14
N ASP A 219 -13.09 1.75 6.43
CA ASP A 219 -14.46 1.77 5.91
C ASP A 219 -14.64 2.95 4.96
N ILE A 220 -15.29 2.73 3.82
CA ILE A 220 -15.53 3.78 2.82
C ILE A 220 -17.04 4.07 2.77
N VAL A 221 -17.41 5.32 3.00
CA VAL A 221 -18.80 5.79 2.93
C VAL A 221 -18.93 6.78 1.78
N VAL A 222 -19.77 6.46 0.81
CA VAL A 222 -20.14 7.39 -0.27
C VAL A 222 -21.40 8.15 0.12
N PHE A 223 -21.44 9.44 -0.15
CA PHE A 223 -22.60 10.30 0.13
C PHE A 223 -22.73 11.36 -0.97
N GLY A 224 -23.95 11.76 -1.31
CA GLY A 224 -24.18 12.80 -2.33
C GLY A 224 -25.42 12.58 -3.17
#